data_AF-A0A537SII7-F1
#
_entry.id   AF-A0A537SII7-F1
#
_cell.length_a   1.000
_cell.length_b   1.000
_cell.length_c   1.000
_cell.angle_alpha   90.00
_cell.angle_beta   90.00
_cell.angle_gamma   90.00
#
_symmetry.space_group_name_H-M   'P 1'
#
loop_
_entity.id
_entity.type
_entity.pdbx_description
1 polymer ?
#
loop_
_entity_poly.entity_id
_entity_poly.type
_entity_poly.pdbx_seq_one_letter_code
_entity_poly.pdbx_strand_id
1 'polypeptide(L)' 'MLQRHLAQAQAHIETGYKNIARQREVIVHMEREGQDTASARHTLTQFEELQALHIADRERILRELQG' A
#
# COMPACT_ATOMS: atom_id res chain seq x y z
N MET A 1 -4.75 -11.59 -20.58
CA MET A 1 -5.50 -11.26 -19.35
C MET A 1 -4.57 -11.22 -18.13
N LEU A 2 -3.90 -12.32 -17.78
CA LEU A 2 -2.98 -12.38 -16.62
C LEU A 2 -1.85 -11.33 -16.64
N GLN A 3 -1.20 -11.10 -17.78
CA GLN A 3 -0.16 -10.05 -17.91
C GLN A 3 -0.69 -8.62 -17.63
N ARG A 4 -1.94 -8.33 -18.02
CA ARG A 4 -2.58 -7.04 -17.73
C ARG A 4 -2.89 -6.89 -16.24
N HIS A 5 -3.37 -7.97 -15.61
CA HIS A 5 -3.59 -7.98 -14.17
C HIS A 5 -2.28 -7.85 -13.39
N LEU A 6 -1.18 -8.46 -13.86
CA LEU A 6 0.15 -8.31 -13.28
C LEU A 6 0.62 -6.85 -13.33
N ALA A 7 0.50 -6.19 -14.48
CA ALA A 7 0.86 -4.78 -14.63
C ALA A 7 0.01 -3.87 -13.72
N GLN A 8 -1.28 -4.16 -13.59
CA GLN A 8 -2.17 -3.42 -12.70
C GLN A 8 -1.78 -3.62 -11.22
N ALA A 9 -1.50 -4.85 -10.78
CA ALA A 9 -1.05 -5.14 -9.42
C ALA A 9 0.27 -4.41 -9.11
N GLN A 10 1.21 -4.39 -10.05
CA GLN A 10 2.47 -3.63 -9.91
C GLN A 10 2.23 -2.12 -9.76
N ALA A 11 1.36 -1.53 -10.58
CA ALA A 11 1.02 -0.11 -10.49
C ALA A 11 0.34 0.25 -9.15
N HIS A 12 -0.53 -0.63 -8.63
CA HIS A 12 -1.14 -0.46 -7.32
C HIS A 12 -0.10 -0.55 -6.19
N ILE A 13 0.85 -1.49 -6.27
CA ILE A 13 1.94 -1.63 -5.29
C ILE A 13 2.81 -0.37 -5.25
N GLU A 14 3.19 0.18 -6.41
CA GLU A 14 3.98 1.41 -6.47
C GLU A 14 3.23 2.62 -5.90
N THR A 15 1.94 2.71 -6.20
CA THR A 15 1.08 3.78 -5.67
C THR A 15 0.91 3.64 -4.16
N GLY A 16 0.69 2.43 -3.65
CA GLY A 16 0.53 2.17 -2.23
C GLY A 16 1.78 2.47 -1.42
N TYR A 17 2.99 2.17 -1.93
CA TYR A 17 4.23 2.59 -1.28
C TYR A 17 4.35 4.11 -1.14
N LYS A 18 4.00 4.87 -2.19
CA LYS A 18 3.99 6.35 -2.14
C LYS A 18 2.99 6.88 -1.12
N ASN A 19 1.81 6.28 -1.06
CA ASN A 19 0.76 6.67 -0.11
C ASN A 19 1.16 6.37 1.34
N ILE A 20 1.73 5.19 1.61
CA ILE A 20 2.24 4.80 2.94
C ILE A 20 3.35 5.74 3.40
N ALA A 21 4.32 6.04 2.52
CA ALA A 21 5.42 6.95 2.85
C ALA A 21 4.88 8.35 3.21
N ARG A 22 3.98 8.90 2.38
CA ARG A 22 3.34 10.19 2.64
C ARG A 22 2.52 10.20 3.92
N GLN A 23 1.76 9.12 4.20
CA GLN A 23 0.95 9.05 5.42
C GLN A 23 1.82 9.02 6.68
N ARG A 24 2.98 8.36 6.62
CA ARG A 24 3.97 8.39 7.71
C ARG A 24 4.53 9.79 7.94
N GLU A 25 4.81 10.54 6.88
CA GLU A 25 5.24 11.95 6.99
C GLU A 25 4.15 12.82 7.64
N VAL A 26 2.88 12.62 7.27
CA VAL A 26 1.73 13.32 7.89
C VAL A 26 1.67 13.03 9.38
N ILE A 27 1.78 11.76 9.79
CA ILE A 27 1.77 11.40 11.22
C ILE A 27 2.92 12.08 11.96
N VAL A 28 4.14 12.04 11.42
CA VAL A 28 5.30 12.70 12.05
C VAL A 28 5.09 14.21 12.19
N HIS A 29 4.49 14.87 11.19
CA HIS A 29 4.16 16.29 11.30
C HIS A 29 3.14 16.56 12.40
N MET A 30 2.05 15.79 12.45
CA MET A 30 1.01 15.92 13.46
C MET A 30 1.55 15.70 14.88
N GLU A 31 2.43 14.71 15.08
CA GLU A 31 3.08 14.45 16.37
C GLU A 31 3.94 15.62 16.83
N ARG A 32 4.66 16.27 15.91
CA ARG A 32 5.49 17.45 16.22
C ARG A 32 4.64 18.63 16.66
N GLU A 33 3.47 18.79 16.07
CA GLU A 33 2.49 19.84 16.41
C GLU A 33 1.63 19.47 17.64
N GLY A 34 1.85 18.29 18.26
CA GLY A 34 1.07 17.83 19.41
C GLY A 34 -0.39 17.49 19.09
N GLN A 35 -0.70 17.20 17.82
CA GLN A 35 -2.04 16.88 17.35
C GLN A 35 -2.38 15.39 17.60
N ASP A 36 -3.67 15.08 17.74
CA ASP A 36 -4.14 13.70 17.79
C ASP A 36 -3.88 12.98 16.46
N THR A 37 -3.22 11.83 16.52
CA THR A 37 -2.84 11.03 15.35
C THR A 37 -3.64 9.74 15.18
N ALA A 38 -4.63 9.46 16.04
CA ALA A 38 -5.38 8.21 16.03
C ALA A 38 -5.98 7.90 14.65
N SER A 39 -6.69 8.85 14.05
CA SER A 39 -7.29 8.70 12.72
C SER A 39 -6.24 8.54 11.62
N ALA A 40 -5.15 9.32 11.68
CA ALA A 40 -4.07 9.25 10.69
C ALA A 40 -3.35 7.89 10.72
N ARG A 41 -3.18 7.32 11.91
CA ARG A 41 -2.63 5.97 12.12
C ARG A 41 -3.59 4.88 11.64
N HIS A 42 -4.89 5.05 11.85
CA HIS A 42 -5.89 4.13 11.31
C HIS A 42 -5.85 4.10 9.77
N THR A 43 -5.76 5.26 9.11
CA THR A 43 -5.58 5.33 7.66
C THR A 43 -4.28 4.67 7.20
N LEU A 44 -3.18 4.82 7.95
CA LEU A 44 -1.92 4.14 7.64
C LEU A 44 -2.10 2.62 7.65
N THR A 45 -2.76 2.07 8.67
CA THR A 45 -3.04 0.63 8.76
C THR A 45 -3.84 0.15 7.54
N GLN A 46 -4.87 0.88 7.13
CA GLN A 46 -5.67 0.52 5.95
C GLN A 46 -4.83 0.50 4.66
N PHE A 47 -3.91 1.46 4.50
CA PHE A 47 -2.99 1.45 3.35
C PHE A 47 -2.01 0.28 3.40
N GLU A 48 -1.49 -0.06 4.57
CA GLU A 48 -0.58 -1.20 4.75
C GLU A 48 -1.28 -2.54 4.49
N GLU A 49 -2.52 -2.71 4.94
CA GLU A 49 -3.36 -3.88 4.64
C GLU A 49 -3.64 -4.03 3.15
N LEU A 50 -4.06 -2.94 2.48
CA LEU A 50 -4.32 -2.95 1.05
C LEU A 50 -3.05 -3.24 0.24
N GLN A 51 -1.90 -2.69 0.67
CA GLN A 51 -0.61 -2.96 0.04
C GLN A 51 -0.25 -4.45 0.13
N ALA A 52 -0.45 -5.08 1.30
CA ALA A 52 -0.20 -6.50 1.48
C ALA A 52 -1.07 -7.37 0.55
N LEU A 53 -2.35 -7.00 0.37
CA LEU A 53 -3.25 -7.69 -0.56
C LEU A 53 -2.76 -7.59 -2.01
N HIS A 54 -2.33 -6.41 -2.46
CA HIS A 54 -1.81 -6.25 -3.82
C HIS A 54 -0.52 -7.02 -4.07
N ILE A 55 0.38 -7.08 -3.08
CA ILE A 55 1.60 -7.91 -3.14
C ILE A 55 1.22 -9.38 -3.24
N ALA A 56 0.31 -9.87 -2.39
CA ALA A 56 -0.14 -11.26 -2.41
C ALA A 56 -0.78 -11.64 -3.76
N ASP A 57 -1.57 -10.73 -4.35
CA ASP A 57 -2.19 -10.96 -5.67
C ASP A 57 -1.15 -11.01 -6.80
N ARG A 58 -0.16 -10.10 -6.80
CA ARG A 58 0.99 -10.17 -7.73
C ARG A 58 1.72 -11.51 -7.63
N GLU A 59 2.03 -11.96 -6.42
CA GLU A 59 2.72 -13.23 -6.20
C GLU A 59 1.88 -14.43 -6.69
N ARG A 60 0.56 -14.38 -6.50
CA ARG A 60 -0.36 -15.39 -7.05
C ARG A 60 -0.33 -15.42 -8.58
N ILE A 61 -0.46 -14.26 -9.23
CA ILE A 61 -0.45 -14.15 -10.70
C ILE A 61 0.88 -14.62 -11.29
N LEU A 62 2.01 -14.31 -10.63
CA LEU A 62 3.33 -14.76 -11.08
C LEU A 62 3.44 -16.29 -11.06
N ARG A 63 2.94 -16.95 -10.01
CA ARG A 63 2.89 -18.42 -9.95
C ARG A 63 2.02 -19.02 -11.06
N GLU A 64 0.87 -18.40 -11.35
CA GLU A 64 -0.03 -18.83 -12.44
C GLU A 64 0.57 -18.65 -13.84
N LEU A 65 1.52 -17.73 -14.02
CA LEU A 65 2.23 -17.54 -15.30
C LEU A 65 3.42 -18.48 -15.49
N GLN A 66 3.91 -19.11 -14.42
CA GLN A 66 5.06 -20.01 -14.43
C GLN A 66 4.68 -21.49 -14.46
N GLY A 67 3.41 -21.82 -14.22
CA GLY A 67 2.83 -23.16 -14.36
C GLY A 67 2.23 -23.39 -15.74
#